data_AF-A0A239R6V9-F1
#
_entry.id   AF-A0A239R6V9-F1
#
_cell.length_a   1.000
_cell.length_b   1.000
_cell.length_c   1.000
_cell.angle_alpha   90.00
_cell.angle_beta   90.00
_cell.angle_gamma   90.00
#
_symmetry.space_group_name_H-M   'P 1'
#
loop_
_entity.id
_entity.type
_entity.pdbx_description
1 polymer ?
#
loop_
_entity_poly.entity_id
_entity_poly.type
_entity_poly.pdbx_seq_one_letter_code
_entity_poly.pdbx_strand_id
1 'polypeptide(L)'
;MKKRKHYFWISGLLVVSFCVGALAVNQHSKHQATTAHITQNNHSKPKSRKRTSAATRKKEGKKRLDLFELPNEKKITDTLVKSGKEIVDSRKVSNETSRFDFAALAQGDFSSLAGTWQDANGFTFEFSPQGLVSQDGKLTLSALAYDDNGEAVSQVSSLTGGFILYYYPAGKQIPNWHFNITDSDPSDYGRDRLFAAQLSRFDYESTQQFVNGVFYKVSDNYSKVTQNDKKEPEQEEAAEETIEQETAVTDEETYNTQENTQTETTTEE
;
A
#
# COMPACT_ATOMS: atom_id res chain seq x y z
N MET A 1 -9.35 -29.79 -52.15
CA MET A 1 -9.88 -28.94 -51.06
C MET A 1 -8.86 -27.84 -50.77
N LYS A 2 -9.24 -26.58 -50.98
CA LYS A 2 -8.34 -25.40 -51.02
C LYS A 2 -7.94 -24.97 -49.60
N LYS A 3 -6.62 -24.87 -49.33
CA LYS A 3 -6.06 -24.31 -48.09
C LYS A 3 -6.13 -22.78 -48.15
N ARG A 4 -6.90 -22.15 -47.27
CA ARG A 4 -6.92 -20.69 -47.07
C ARG A 4 -5.82 -20.30 -46.08
N LYS A 5 -4.78 -19.61 -46.57
CA LYS A 5 -3.77 -18.94 -45.73
C LYS A 5 -4.33 -17.58 -45.31
N HIS A 6 -4.45 -17.35 -44.01
CA HIS A 6 -4.81 -16.03 -43.47
C HIS A 6 -3.52 -15.22 -43.30
N TYR A 7 -3.45 -14.08 -44.00
CA TYR A 7 -2.39 -13.08 -43.85
C TYR A 7 -2.82 -12.08 -42.78
N PHE A 8 -2.10 -12.03 -41.67
CA PHE A 8 -2.21 -10.94 -40.70
C PHE A 8 -1.39 -9.74 -41.22
N TRP A 9 -2.10 -8.65 -41.51
CA TRP A 9 -1.49 -7.34 -41.75
C TRP A 9 -0.99 -6.77 -40.42
N ILE A 10 0.32 -6.60 -40.27
CA ILE A 10 0.91 -5.80 -39.21
C ILE A 10 1.08 -4.39 -39.77
N SER A 11 0.21 -3.47 -39.33
CA SER A 11 0.34 -2.05 -39.60
C SER A 11 1.57 -1.52 -38.85
N GLY A 12 2.57 -1.08 -39.60
CA GLY A 12 3.79 -0.49 -39.08
C GLY A 12 3.50 0.81 -38.33
N LEU A 13 3.91 0.87 -37.07
CA LEU A 13 3.97 2.11 -36.31
C LEU A 13 5.37 2.71 -36.48
N LEU A 14 5.40 3.86 -37.14
CA LEU A 14 6.56 4.68 -37.44
C LEU A 14 7.27 5.11 -36.15
N VAL A 15 8.51 4.67 -35.97
CA VAL A 15 9.44 5.19 -34.98
C VAL A 15 10.03 6.49 -35.53
N VAL A 16 9.61 7.64 -34.98
CA VAL A 16 10.31 8.91 -35.21
C VAL A 16 11.38 9.05 -34.13
N SER A 17 12.61 8.77 -34.55
CA SER A 17 13.83 9.09 -33.82
C SER A 17 14.09 10.60 -33.90
N PHE A 18 14.10 11.29 -32.76
CA PHE A 18 14.77 12.57 -32.62
C PHE A 18 16.09 12.36 -31.87
N CYS A 19 17.18 12.44 -32.62
CA CYS A 19 18.53 12.48 -32.10
C CYS A 19 18.86 13.86 -31.51
N VAL A 20 19.42 13.80 -30.30
CA VAL A 20 20.61 14.52 -29.82
C VAL A 20 20.52 16.04 -29.65
N GLY A 21 20.52 16.44 -28.37
CA GLY A 21 21.09 17.69 -27.88
C GLY A 21 21.79 17.43 -26.54
N ALA A 22 23.10 17.23 -26.58
CA ALA A 22 23.94 17.04 -25.40
C ALA A 22 24.27 18.39 -24.76
N LEU A 23 24.00 18.54 -23.46
CA LEU A 23 24.68 19.51 -22.61
C LEU A 23 25.06 18.82 -21.29
N ALA A 24 26.33 18.46 -21.19
CA ALA A 24 26.97 18.03 -19.96
C ALA A 24 27.26 19.26 -19.09
N VAL A 25 26.73 19.28 -17.87
CA VAL A 25 27.21 20.19 -16.82
C VAL A 25 27.96 19.35 -15.79
N ASN A 26 29.28 19.54 -15.84
CA ASN A 26 30.27 19.00 -14.93
C ASN A 26 30.20 19.77 -13.60
N GLN A 27 29.77 19.13 -12.51
CA GLN A 27 29.98 19.65 -11.15
C GLN A 27 31.00 18.80 -10.42
N HIS A 28 32.23 19.26 -10.49
CA HIS A 28 33.31 18.93 -9.57
C HIS A 28 33.36 20.03 -8.52
N SER A 29 32.99 19.75 -7.26
CA SER A 29 33.37 20.62 -6.15
C SER A 29 33.84 19.80 -4.96
N LYS A 30 35.03 20.16 -4.51
CA LYS A 30 35.85 19.46 -3.52
C LYS A 30 35.33 19.74 -2.11
N HIS A 31 35.57 18.75 -1.25
CA HIS A 31 35.55 18.82 0.21
C HIS A 31 35.91 20.18 0.79
N GLN A 32 35.12 20.67 1.73
CA GLN A 32 35.63 21.31 2.94
C GLN A 32 34.80 20.86 4.15
N ALA A 33 35.51 20.33 5.14
CA ALA A 33 35.00 20.06 6.47
C ALA A 33 34.84 21.39 7.21
N THR A 34 33.76 21.55 7.98
CA THR A 34 33.66 22.60 9.00
C THR A 34 33.45 21.94 10.35
N THR A 35 34.55 21.90 11.08
CA THR A 35 34.67 21.64 12.50
C THR A 35 33.86 22.67 13.29
N ALA A 36 33.00 22.21 14.20
CA ALA A 36 32.59 22.97 15.36
C ALA A 36 33.13 22.27 16.61
N HIS A 37 34.16 22.88 17.20
CA HIS A 37 34.66 22.58 18.54
C HIS A 37 33.68 23.08 19.61
N ILE A 38 33.76 22.48 20.80
CA ILE A 38 33.36 22.93 22.17
C ILE A 38 32.67 21.74 22.86
N THR A 39 33.03 21.20 24.03
CA THR A 39 34.10 21.39 25.01
C THR A 39 34.06 20.14 25.91
N GLN A 40 35.22 19.59 26.26
CA GLN A 40 35.33 18.55 27.29
C GLN A 40 35.10 19.15 28.69
N ASN A 41 34.29 18.49 29.51
CA ASN A 41 34.42 18.58 30.96
C ASN A 41 34.16 17.20 31.57
N ASN A 42 35.10 16.75 32.40
CA ASN A 42 35.12 15.47 33.11
C ASN A 42 34.40 15.55 34.47
N HIS A 43 34.11 14.36 34.99
CA HIS A 43 33.71 13.98 36.35
C HIS A 43 32.22 14.10 36.74
N SER A 44 31.56 12.94 36.85
CA SER A 44 31.26 12.29 38.15
C SER A 44 30.35 11.06 37.97
N LYS A 45 30.76 9.88 38.47
CA LYS A 45 29.84 8.75 38.74
C LYS A 45 29.03 9.07 40.01
N PRO A 46 27.74 8.72 40.09
CA PRO A 46 27.40 7.59 40.97
C PRO A 46 26.25 6.68 40.50
N LYS A 47 26.44 5.39 40.79
CA LYS A 47 25.49 4.37 41.28
C LYS A 47 24.06 4.30 40.69
N SER A 48 23.84 3.20 39.95
CA SER A 48 22.77 2.19 40.16
C SER A 48 21.52 2.65 40.94
N ARG A 49 20.42 2.84 40.22
CA ARG A 49 19.06 2.55 40.70
C ARG A 49 18.21 1.97 39.58
N LYS A 50 17.92 0.68 39.68
CA LYS A 50 16.83 -0.02 38.98
C LYS A 50 15.53 0.75 39.20
N ARG A 51 14.92 1.27 38.14
CA ARG A 51 13.49 1.58 38.10
C ARG A 51 12.90 0.85 36.89
N THR A 52 12.32 -0.30 37.19
CA THR A 52 11.36 -0.98 36.32
C THR A 52 10.11 -0.11 36.22
N SER A 53 10.03 0.68 35.15
CA SER A 53 8.74 1.14 34.63
C SER A 53 8.50 0.37 33.34
N ALA A 54 7.80 -0.76 33.47
CA ALA A 54 7.20 -1.46 32.35
C ALA A 54 6.09 -0.55 31.80
N ALA A 55 6.50 0.42 30.97
CA ALA A 55 5.60 1.08 30.05
C ALA A 55 5.27 0.03 28.99
N THR A 56 4.00 -0.39 28.93
CA THR A 56 3.44 -1.13 27.81
C THR A 56 3.58 -0.26 26.56
N ARG A 57 4.75 -0.31 25.92
CA ARG A 57 4.92 0.21 24.57
C ARG A 57 4.05 -0.68 23.69
N LYS A 58 2.93 -0.14 23.18
CA LYS A 58 2.36 -0.65 21.93
C LYS A 58 3.54 -0.80 20.97
N LYS A 59 3.88 -2.02 20.58
CA LYS A 59 4.82 -2.26 19.48
C LYS A 59 4.14 -1.73 18.23
N GLU A 60 4.37 -0.46 17.93
CA GLU A 60 4.13 0.07 16.60
C GLU A 60 4.91 -0.83 15.63
N GLY A 61 4.22 -1.41 14.65
CA GLY A 61 4.81 -2.34 13.70
C GLY A 61 5.98 -1.68 12.98
N LYS A 62 7.06 -2.44 12.74
CA LYS A 62 8.15 -1.91 11.90
C LYS A 62 7.60 -1.74 10.47
N LYS A 63 7.99 -0.68 9.76
CA LYS A 63 7.66 -0.50 8.33
C LYS A 63 8.75 -1.14 7.45
N ARG A 64 8.37 -1.88 6.41
CA ARG A 64 9.28 -2.49 5.42
C ARG A 64 9.83 -1.44 4.45
N LEU A 65 10.70 -0.56 4.92
CA LEU A 65 11.32 0.46 4.05
C LEU A 65 12.32 -0.15 3.04
N ASP A 66 12.82 -1.36 3.32
CA ASP A 66 13.65 -2.17 2.41
C ASP A 66 12.96 -2.50 1.08
N LEU A 67 11.63 -2.41 1.01
CA LEU A 67 10.87 -2.65 -0.22
C LEU A 67 10.95 -1.53 -1.27
N PHE A 68 11.64 -0.43 -0.96
CA PHE A 68 11.87 0.67 -1.93
C PHE A 68 13.27 0.65 -2.56
N GLU A 69 14.11 -0.31 -2.19
CA GLU A 69 15.47 -0.46 -2.71
C GLU A 69 15.69 -1.86 -3.27
N LEU A 70 16.22 -1.97 -4.48
CA LEU A 70 16.45 -3.28 -5.10
C LEU A 70 17.35 -4.16 -4.19
N PRO A 71 16.89 -5.36 -3.80
CA PRO A 71 17.68 -6.19 -2.92
C PRO A 71 18.90 -6.74 -3.64
N ASN A 72 19.98 -6.96 -2.88
CA ASN A 72 21.22 -7.50 -3.40
C ASN A 72 21.14 -9.04 -3.40
N GLU A 73 21.22 -9.66 -4.58
CA GLU A 73 21.08 -11.11 -4.71
C GLU A 73 22.33 -11.88 -4.26
N LYS A 74 22.12 -12.95 -3.50
CA LYS A 74 23.19 -13.89 -3.13
C LYS A 74 23.29 -15.00 -4.16
N LYS A 75 24.54 -15.40 -4.43
CA LYS A 75 24.85 -16.62 -5.20
C LYS A 75 24.31 -17.84 -4.46
N ILE A 76 23.71 -18.75 -5.22
CA ILE A 76 23.20 -20.02 -4.72
C ILE A 76 24.39 -20.93 -4.44
N THR A 77 24.36 -21.59 -3.29
CA THR A 77 25.39 -22.54 -2.84
C THR A 77 24.72 -23.82 -2.37
N ASP A 78 25.46 -24.94 -2.36
CA ASP A 78 24.94 -26.23 -1.89
C ASP A 78 24.41 -26.15 -0.45
N THR A 79 25.02 -25.31 0.39
CA THR A 79 24.56 -25.06 1.76
C THR A 79 23.17 -24.41 1.77
N LEU A 80 22.93 -23.41 0.91
CA LEU A 80 21.61 -22.76 0.81
C LEU A 80 20.56 -23.74 0.28
N VAL A 81 20.90 -24.56 -0.72
CA VAL A 81 19.99 -25.59 -1.26
C VAL A 81 19.63 -26.61 -0.19
N LYS A 82 20.62 -27.10 0.56
CA LYS A 82 20.39 -28.03 1.68
C LYS A 82 19.48 -27.43 2.74
N SER A 83 19.77 -26.21 3.21
CA SER A 83 18.93 -25.54 4.21
C SER A 83 17.52 -25.25 3.68
N GLY A 84 17.38 -24.88 2.40
CA GLY A 84 16.10 -24.68 1.75
C GLY A 84 15.26 -25.96 1.74
N LYS A 85 15.89 -27.10 1.42
CA LYS A 85 15.24 -28.42 1.48
C LYS A 85 14.75 -28.76 2.89
N GLU A 86 15.56 -28.51 3.93
CA GLU A 86 15.17 -28.76 5.31
C GLU A 86 13.95 -27.91 5.73
N ILE A 87 13.87 -26.64 5.29
CA ILE A 87 12.71 -25.77 5.51
C ILE A 87 11.47 -26.32 4.80
N VAL A 88 11.61 -26.69 3.52
CA VAL A 88 10.53 -27.29 2.73
C VAL A 88 10.02 -28.56 3.41
N ASP A 89 10.89 -29.49 3.80
CA ASP A 89 10.50 -30.78 4.38
C ASP A 89 9.85 -30.64 5.78
N SER A 90 10.17 -29.57 6.52
CA SER A 90 9.66 -29.33 7.88
C SER A 90 8.53 -28.30 7.97
N ARG A 91 8.13 -27.69 6.85
CA ARG A 91 7.09 -26.65 6.82
C ARG A 91 5.75 -27.17 7.33
N LYS A 92 5.06 -26.33 8.09
CA LYS A 92 3.68 -26.58 8.49
C LYS A 92 2.76 -26.03 7.43
N VAL A 93 1.79 -26.84 7.02
CA VAL A 93 0.74 -26.44 6.09
C VAL A 93 -0.57 -26.49 6.84
N SER A 94 -1.17 -25.33 7.04
CA SER A 94 -2.48 -25.17 7.64
C SER A 94 -3.58 -25.61 6.67
N ASN A 95 -4.83 -25.62 7.13
CA ASN A 95 -5.97 -25.92 6.29
C ASN A 95 -7.05 -24.87 6.52
N GLU A 96 -6.78 -23.63 6.09
CA GLU A 96 -7.72 -22.52 6.15
C GLU A 96 -8.43 -22.37 4.80
N THR A 97 -9.63 -21.79 4.82
CA THR A 97 -10.33 -21.37 3.61
C THR A 97 -9.91 -19.94 3.27
N SER A 98 -9.58 -19.70 2.00
CA SER A 98 -9.22 -18.36 1.54
C SER A 98 -10.39 -17.38 1.73
N ARG A 99 -10.04 -16.16 2.14
CA ARG A 99 -10.99 -15.05 2.32
C ARG A 99 -10.81 -13.95 1.28
N PHE A 100 -9.89 -14.09 0.33
CA PHE A 100 -9.72 -13.11 -0.74
C PHE A 100 -10.95 -13.11 -1.67
N ASP A 101 -11.46 -11.92 -1.96
CA ASP A 101 -12.42 -11.68 -3.04
C ASP A 101 -11.69 -10.98 -4.19
N PHE A 102 -11.12 -11.78 -5.10
CA PHE A 102 -10.35 -11.25 -6.22
C PHE A 102 -11.17 -10.36 -7.17
N ALA A 103 -12.48 -10.61 -7.28
CA ALA A 103 -13.34 -9.81 -8.15
C ALA A 103 -13.60 -8.42 -7.55
N ALA A 104 -13.79 -8.34 -6.23
CA ALA A 104 -13.90 -7.07 -5.51
C ALA A 104 -12.56 -6.30 -5.53
N LEU A 105 -11.44 -7.00 -5.30
CA LEU A 105 -10.11 -6.40 -5.32
C LEU A 105 -9.75 -5.79 -6.68
N ALA A 106 -10.16 -6.43 -7.77
CA ALA A 106 -9.96 -5.91 -9.12
C ALA A 106 -10.79 -4.64 -9.41
N GLN A 107 -11.83 -4.39 -8.62
CA GLN A 107 -12.66 -3.18 -8.68
C GLN A 107 -12.24 -2.11 -7.67
N GLY A 108 -11.17 -2.37 -6.89
CA GLY A 108 -10.70 -1.44 -5.85
C GLY A 108 -11.49 -1.51 -4.54
N ASP A 109 -12.33 -2.52 -4.35
CA ASP A 109 -12.90 -2.84 -3.04
C ASP A 109 -11.94 -3.76 -2.28
N PHE A 110 -11.32 -3.22 -1.22
CA PHE A 110 -10.31 -3.91 -0.44
C PHE A 110 -10.86 -4.56 0.84
N SER A 111 -12.18 -4.68 0.97
CA SER A 111 -12.84 -5.21 2.17
C SER A 111 -12.32 -6.60 2.57
N SER A 112 -12.03 -7.48 1.62
CA SER A 112 -11.47 -8.81 1.90
C SER A 112 -10.05 -8.79 2.48
N LEU A 113 -9.29 -7.69 2.30
CA LEU A 113 -7.96 -7.51 2.89
C LEU A 113 -7.98 -6.92 4.29
N ALA A 114 -9.10 -6.28 4.67
CA ALA A 114 -9.19 -5.43 5.84
C ALA A 114 -8.66 -6.12 7.10
N GLY A 115 -7.76 -5.46 7.81
CA GLY A 115 -7.07 -5.98 8.98
C GLY A 115 -5.56 -5.75 8.95
N THR A 116 -4.87 -6.37 9.90
CA THR A 116 -3.42 -6.31 10.06
C THR A 116 -2.79 -7.62 9.55
N TRP A 117 -1.83 -7.47 8.66
CA TRP A 117 -0.98 -8.54 8.12
C TRP A 117 0.43 -8.35 8.64
N GLN A 118 1.10 -9.43 9.06
CA GLN A 118 2.43 -9.37 9.64
C GLN A 118 3.33 -10.48 9.09
N ASP A 119 4.59 -10.14 8.83
CA ASP A 119 5.65 -11.10 8.49
C ASP A 119 6.40 -11.59 9.74
N ALA A 120 7.26 -12.61 9.61
CA ALA A 120 7.97 -13.18 10.75
C ALA A 120 9.00 -12.22 11.37
N ASN A 121 9.40 -11.18 10.63
CA ASN A 121 10.31 -10.14 11.10
C ASN A 121 9.59 -9.05 11.92
N GLY A 122 8.26 -9.11 12.01
CA GLY A 122 7.41 -8.19 12.76
C GLY A 122 7.07 -6.91 12.00
N PHE A 123 7.27 -6.89 10.68
CA PHE A 123 6.76 -5.80 9.86
C PHE A 123 5.29 -6.00 9.55
N THR A 124 4.55 -4.91 9.36
CA THR A 124 3.09 -4.97 9.19
C THR A 124 2.60 -4.18 8.00
N PHE A 125 1.54 -4.71 7.36
CA PHE A 125 0.62 -3.94 6.53
C PHE A 125 -0.74 -3.89 7.21
N GLU A 126 -1.35 -2.72 7.25
CA GLU A 126 -2.73 -2.54 7.70
C GLU A 126 -3.57 -2.16 6.48
N PHE A 127 -4.71 -2.81 6.29
CA PHE A 127 -5.66 -2.50 5.23
C PHE A 127 -7.01 -2.13 5.84
N SER A 128 -7.64 -1.10 5.29
CA SER A 128 -9.06 -0.81 5.45
C SER A 128 -9.81 -1.22 4.19
N PRO A 129 -11.15 -1.19 4.17
CA PRO A 129 -11.93 -1.36 2.94
C PRO A 129 -11.54 -0.40 1.81
N GLN A 130 -10.94 0.75 2.14
CA GLN A 130 -10.47 1.76 1.19
C GLN A 130 -9.03 1.53 0.70
N GLY A 131 -8.35 0.50 1.20
CA GLY A 131 -7.01 0.11 0.77
C GLY A 131 -5.98 0.16 1.89
N LEU A 132 -4.73 0.42 1.51
CA LEU A 132 -3.60 0.41 2.44
C LEU A 132 -3.68 1.58 3.43
N VAL A 133 -3.65 1.28 4.73
CA VAL A 133 -3.58 2.27 5.79
C VAL A 133 -2.13 2.72 5.95
N SER A 134 -1.84 3.92 5.47
CA SER A 134 -0.52 4.56 5.59
C SER A 134 -0.59 5.74 6.54
N GLN A 135 0.26 5.74 7.59
CA GLN A 135 0.28 6.75 8.65
C GLN A 135 0.39 8.20 8.13
N ASP A 136 1.05 8.40 6.99
CA ASP A 136 1.25 9.71 6.38
C ASP A 136 0.46 9.85 5.05
N GLY A 137 -0.39 8.89 4.71
CA GLY A 137 -1.07 8.82 3.41
C GLY A 137 -0.13 8.64 2.20
N LYS A 138 1.16 8.40 2.43
CA LYS A 138 2.21 8.38 1.38
C LYS A 138 2.22 7.12 0.52
N LEU A 139 1.52 6.07 0.94
CA LEU A 139 1.47 4.82 0.18
C LEU A 139 0.07 4.68 -0.42
N THR A 140 0.00 4.39 -1.70
CA THR A 140 -1.23 4.06 -2.41
C THR A 140 -1.16 2.62 -2.89
N LEU A 141 -2.33 1.98 -2.94
CA LEU A 141 -2.50 0.62 -3.42
C LEU A 141 -3.38 0.67 -4.67
N SER A 142 -2.92 0.08 -5.77
CA SER A 142 -3.76 -0.08 -6.96
C SER A 142 -4.83 -1.15 -6.74
N ALA A 143 -5.90 -1.07 -7.53
CA ALA A 143 -6.77 -2.23 -7.73
C ALA A 143 -5.94 -3.43 -8.21
N LEU A 144 -6.43 -4.63 -7.92
CA LEU A 144 -5.78 -5.87 -8.29
C LEU A 144 -5.81 -6.05 -9.81
N ALA A 145 -4.69 -6.48 -10.36
CA ALA A 145 -4.54 -6.90 -11.74
C ALA A 145 -3.89 -8.28 -11.79
N TYR A 146 -3.86 -8.87 -12.98
CA TYR A 146 -3.09 -10.08 -13.24
C TYR A 146 -1.86 -9.70 -14.06
N ASP A 147 -0.69 -10.21 -13.67
CA ASP A 147 0.55 -10.02 -14.43
C ASP A 147 0.58 -10.92 -15.69
N ASP A 148 1.67 -10.83 -16.47
CA ASP A 148 1.85 -11.62 -17.69
C ASP A 148 1.88 -13.15 -17.44
N ASN A 149 2.15 -13.58 -16.20
CA ASN A 149 2.13 -14.97 -15.77
C ASN A 149 0.77 -15.40 -15.19
N GLY A 150 -0.20 -14.49 -15.12
CA GLY A 150 -1.53 -14.73 -14.57
C GLY A 150 -1.59 -14.67 -13.05
N GLU A 151 -0.60 -14.07 -12.39
CA GLU A 151 -0.58 -13.91 -10.94
C GLU A 151 -1.30 -12.65 -10.49
N ALA A 152 -2.07 -12.78 -9.42
CA ALA A 152 -2.79 -11.69 -8.81
C ALA A 152 -1.83 -10.73 -8.10
N VAL A 153 -1.78 -9.48 -8.54
CA VAL A 153 -0.87 -8.45 -8.05
C VAL A 153 -1.53 -7.08 -7.91
N SER A 154 -1.03 -6.27 -6.97
CA SER A 154 -1.29 -4.84 -6.90
C SER A 154 0.04 -4.09 -6.84
N GLN A 155 0.05 -2.88 -7.37
CA GLN A 155 1.17 -1.95 -7.23
C GLN A 155 1.00 -1.17 -5.93
N VAL A 156 2.01 -1.17 -5.08
CA VAL A 156 2.11 -0.25 -3.94
C VAL A 156 3.09 0.83 -4.30
N SER A 157 2.64 2.08 -4.35
CA SER A 157 3.46 3.21 -4.79
C SER A 157 3.57 4.30 -3.73
N SER A 158 4.68 5.02 -3.80
CA SER A 158 5.00 6.20 -3.01
C SER A 158 5.59 7.28 -3.93
N LEU A 159 5.88 8.47 -3.39
CA LEU A 159 6.55 9.53 -4.14
C LEU A 159 7.94 9.15 -4.68
N THR A 160 8.61 8.19 -4.05
CA THR A 160 10.03 7.87 -4.33
C THR A 160 10.23 6.48 -4.94
N GLY A 161 9.16 5.74 -5.22
CA GLY A 161 9.23 4.38 -5.75
C GLY A 161 8.06 3.52 -5.31
N GLY A 162 8.11 2.22 -5.61
CA GLY A 162 7.06 1.27 -5.28
C GLY A 162 7.53 -0.18 -5.36
N PHE A 163 6.63 -1.08 -4.99
CA PHE A 163 6.84 -2.53 -5.03
C PHE A 163 5.56 -3.24 -5.45
N ILE A 164 5.70 -4.50 -5.83
CA ILE A 164 4.58 -5.36 -6.19
C ILE A 164 4.12 -6.11 -4.95
N LEU A 165 2.81 -6.09 -4.69
CA LEU A 165 2.15 -6.89 -3.69
C LEU A 165 1.46 -8.08 -4.37
N TYR A 166 1.96 -9.28 -4.12
CA TYR A 166 1.40 -10.53 -4.62
C TYR A 166 0.38 -11.10 -3.65
N TYR A 167 -0.66 -11.72 -4.20
CA TYR A 167 -1.74 -12.37 -3.46
C TYR A 167 -1.74 -13.87 -3.72
N TYR A 168 -1.56 -14.68 -2.67
CA TYR A 168 -1.62 -16.13 -2.78
C TYR A 168 -2.71 -16.68 -1.85
N PRO A 169 -3.85 -17.15 -2.40
CA PRO A 169 -4.94 -17.65 -1.58
C PRO A 169 -4.55 -18.97 -0.90
N ALA A 170 -5.18 -19.27 0.23
CA ALA A 170 -5.05 -20.54 0.92
C ALA A 170 -5.29 -21.72 -0.03
N GLY A 171 -4.42 -22.73 0.03
CA GLY A 171 -4.43 -23.91 -0.81
C GLY A 171 -3.75 -23.75 -2.18
N LYS A 172 -3.26 -22.57 -2.55
CA LYS A 172 -2.51 -22.36 -3.82
C LYS A 172 -1.03 -22.12 -3.53
N GLN A 173 -0.15 -22.99 -4.03
CA GLN A 173 1.29 -22.77 -3.89
C GLN A 173 1.75 -21.61 -4.77
N ILE A 174 2.77 -20.90 -4.29
CA ILE A 174 3.53 -19.94 -5.10
C ILE A 174 4.24 -20.72 -6.22
N PRO A 175 4.17 -20.27 -7.48
CA PRO A 175 4.84 -20.93 -8.57
C PRO A 175 6.35 -21.11 -8.37
N ASN A 176 6.89 -22.25 -8.81
CA ASN A 176 8.29 -22.58 -8.58
C ASN A 176 9.29 -21.64 -9.28
N TRP A 177 8.88 -20.93 -10.34
CA TRP A 177 9.74 -20.01 -11.09
C TRP A 177 10.15 -18.76 -10.30
N HIS A 178 9.52 -18.51 -9.15
CA HIS A 178 9.98 -17.51 -8.19
C HIS A 178 11.17 -17.95 -7.33
N PHE A 179 11.51 -19.23 -7.34
CA PHE A 179 12.51 -19.82 -6.45
C PHE A 179 13.66 -20.44 -7.23
N ASN A 180 14.87 -20.05 -6.88
CA ASN A 180 16.08 -20.64 -7.46
C ASN A 180 16.84 -21.52 -6.45
N ILE A 181 16.43 -21.54 -5.17
CA ILE A 181 17.03 -22.37 -4.11
C ILE A 181 16.19 -23.63 -3.86
N THR A 182 14.87 -23.55 -4.03
CA THR A 182 13.92 -24.65 -3.76
C THR A 182 12.93 -24.84 -4.90
N ASP A 183 12.55 -26.08 -5.22
CA ASP A 183 11.63 -26.38 -6.33
C ASP A 183 10.13 -26.29 -5.96
N SER A 184 9.81 -25.85 -4.74
CA SER A 184 8.44 -25.76 -4.24
C SER A 184 8.30 -24.64 -3.22
N ASP A 185 7.07 -24.16 -3.06
CA ASP A 185 6.71 -23.16 -2.07
C ASP A 185 7.05 -23.61 -0.63
N PRO A 186 8.02 -22.94 0.04
CA PRO A 186 8.46 -23.30 1.39
C PRO A 186 7.58 -22.69 2.49
N SER A 187 6.59 -21.86 2.15
CA SER A 187 5.72 -21.18 3.11
C SER A 187 4.52 -22.04 3.53
N ASP A 188 3.74 -21.56 4.51
CA ASP A 188 2.46 -22.16 4.88
C ASP A 188 1.40 -21.78 3.84
N TYR A 189 1.37 -22.54 2.74
CA TYR A 189 0.39 -22.33 1.67
C TYR A 189 -1.05 -22.73 2.05
N GLY A 190 -1.25 -23.22 3.26
CA GLY A 190 -2.56 -23.49 3.83
C GLY A 190 -3.35 -22.26 4.24
N ARG A 191 -2.75 -21.07 4.11
CA ARG A 191 -3.30 -19.77 4.54
C ARG A 191 -3.19 -18.75 3.42
N ASP A 192 -4.03 -17.73 3.49
CA ASP A 192 -3.86 -16.56 2.64
C ASP A 192 -2.53 -15.87 2.97
N ARG A 193 -1.80 -15.49 1.92
CA ARG A 193 -0.49 -14.86 2.03
C ARG A 193 -0.42 -13.64 1.16
N LEU A 194 0.26 -12.62 1.68
CA LEU A 194 0.76 -11.52 0.91
C LEU A 194 2.28 -11.61 0.83
N PHE A 195 2.84 -11.29 -0.33
CA PHE A 195 4.29 -11.17 -0.48
C PHE A 195 4.60 -9.87 -1.20
N ALA A 196 5.45 -9.05 -0.59
CA ALA A 196 5.88 -7.78 -1.16
C ALA A 196 7.27 -7.96 -1.75
N ALA A 197 7.43 -7.62 -3.03
CA ALA A 197 8.67 -7.86 -3.76
C ALA A 197 8.97 -6.77 -4.79
N GLN A 198 10.26 -6.60 -5.05
CA GLN A 198 10.76 -5.82 -6.19
C GLN A 198 11.36 -6.68 -7.29
N LEU A 199 11.73 -7.93 -6.98
CA LEU A 199 12.29 -8.89 -7.93
C LEU A 199 11.29 -10.03 -8.16
N SER A 200 11.36 -10.62 -9.36
CA SER A 200 10.65 -11.86 -9.66
C SER A 200 11.26 -13.07 -8.95
N ARG A 201 12.50 -12.99 -8.46
CA ARG A 201 13.08 -14.03 -7.60
C ARG A 201 12.84 -13.69 -6.13
N PHE A 202 12.11 -14.56 -5.43
CA PHE A 202 11.66 -14.31 -4.06
C PHE A 202 12.66 -14.76 -2.99
N ASP A 203 13.49 -15.77 -3.29
CA ASP A 203 14.53 -16.31 -2.41
C ASP A 203 15.93 -15.75 -2.72
N TYR A 204 15.98 -14.44 -2.99
CA TYR A 204 17.19 -13.75 -3.45
C TYR A 204 18.36 -13.84 -2.46
N GLU A 205 18.08 -13.98 -1.15
CA GLU A 205 19.10 -14.15 -0.12
C GLU A 205 19.19 -15.59 0.38
N SER A 206 18.05 -16.18 0.74
CA SER A 206 17.91 -17.55 1.23
C SER A 206 16.42 -17.95 1.28
N THR A 207 16.12 -19.24 1.34
CA THR A 207 14.75 -19.73 1.59
C THR A 207 14.18 -19.18 2.91
N GLN A 208 15.01 -19.04 3.96
CA GLN A 208 14.56 -18.49 5.24
C GLN A 208 14.20 -17.01 5.14
N GLN A 209 14.95 -16.24 4.36
CA GLN A 209 14.63 -14.82 4.12
C GLN A 209 13.25 -14.70 3.43
N PHE A 210 13.00 -15.54 2.42
CA PHE A 210 11.68 -15.60 1.80
C PHE A 210 10.58 -15.94 2.82
N VAL A 211 10.71 -17.07 3.55
CA VAL A 211 9.70 -17.52 4.53
C VAL A 211 9.42 -16.45 5.58
N ASN A 212 10.46 -15.74 6.04
CA ASN A 212 10.31 -14.66 7.01
C ASN A 212 9.62 -13.41 6.44
N GLY A 213 9.65 -13.22 5.13
CA GLY A 213 9.04 -12.09 4.42
C GLY A 213 7.61 -12.33 3.96
N VAL A 214 7.05 -13.52 4.17
CA VAL A 214 5.64 -13.83 3.87
C VAL A 214 4.74 -13.24 4.96
N PHE A 215 3.76 -12.45 4.55
CA PHE A 215 2.79 -11.84 5.44
C PHE A 215 1.56 -12.72 5.58
N TYR A 216 1.15 -12.96 6.82
CA TYR A 216 -0.12 -13.60 7.15
C TYR A 216 -1.01 -12.64 7.92
N LYS A 217 -2.33 -12.79 7.80
CA LYS A 217 -3.28 -12.03 8.60
C LYS A 217 -3.14 -12.41 10.08
N VAL A 218 -3.01 -11.41 10.95
CA VAL A 218 -2.88 -11.57 12.41
C VAL A 218 -4.01 -10.90 13.20
N SER A 219 -4.77 -10.01 12.57
CA SER A 219 -5.95 -9.39 13.18
C SER A 219 -6.90 -8.85 12.10
N ASP A 220 -8.19 -8.78 12.40
CA ASP A 220 -9.17 -8.04 11.60
C ASP A 220 -9.16 -6.53 11.91
N ASN A 221 -8.37 -6.09 12.90
CA ASN A 221 -8.24 -4.68 13.26
C ASN A 221 -7.28 -3.94 12.31
N TYR A 222 -7.58 -2.66 12.08
CA TYR A 222 -6.72 -1.70 11.39
C TYR A 222 -6.95 -0.31 12.00
N SER A 223 -5.95 0.58 11.86
CA SER A 223 -6.05 1.95 12.35
C SER A 223 -7.02 2.76 11.48
N LYS A 224 -8.01 3.40 12.10
CA LYS A 224 -8.85 4.39 11.41
C LYS A 224 -8.05 5.68 11.26
N VAL A 225 -7.43 5.89 10.10
CA VAL A 225 -6.83 7.19 9.77
C VAL A 225 -7.97 8.14 9.46
N THR A 226 -8.23 9.10 10.35
CA THR A 226 -9.21 10.16 10.11
C THR A 226 -8.67 11.07 9.01
N GLN A 227 -9.28 11.04 7.82
CA GLN A 227 -8.96 11.96 6.72
C GLN A 227 -9.51 13.36 7.03
N ASN A 228 -8.95 14.07 8.02
CA ASN A 228 -9.37 15.45 8.36
C ASN A 228 -8.42 16.55 7.86
N ASP A 229 -7.40 16.23 7.06
CA ASP A 229 -6.43 17.25 6.59
C ASP A 229 -6.52 17.59 5.09
N LYS A 230 -7.67 17.36 4.45
CA LYS A 230 -7.99 18.09 3.20
C LYS A 230 -8.65 19.41 3.58
N LYS A 231 -7.84 20.43 3.87
CA LYS A 231 -8.30 21.83 3.87
C LYS A 231 -8.71 22.20 2.45
N GLU A 232 -10.01 22.20 2.20
CA GLU A 232 -10.64 23.01 1.16
C GLU A 232 -10.46 24.49 1.55
N PRO A 233 -10.11 25.40 0.63
CA PRO A 233 -9.88 26.79 0.98
C PRO A 233 -11.24 27.46 1.26
N GLU A 234 -11.55 27.69 2.53
CA GLU A 234 -12.62 28.59 2.94
C GLU A 234 -12.31 29.99 2.43
N GLN A 235 -13.23 30.55 1.64
CA GLN A 235 -13.22 31.96 1.26
C GLN A 235 -13.48 32.80 2.52
N GLU A 236 -12.53 33.67 2.87
CA GLU A 236 -12.72 34.73 3.85
C GLU A 236 -13.77 35.73 3.32
N GLU A 237 -14.99 35.68 3.87
CA GLU A 237 -15.94 36.78 3.76
C GLU A 237 -15.74 37.69 4.97
N ALA A 238 -15.18 38.88 4.70
CA ALA A 238 -14.90 39.89 5.72
C ALA A 238 -16.23 40.48 6.25
N ALA A 239 -16.37 40.46 7.58
CA ALA A 239 -17.44 41.12 8.29
C ALA A 239 -17.34 42.65 8.15
N GLU A 240 -18.46 43.29 7.77
CA GLU A 240 -18.67 44.71 8.01
C GLU A 240 -19.82 44.88 9.01
N GLU A 241 -19.48 45.51 10.13
CA GLU A 241 -20.31 45.77 11.29
C GLU A 241 -21.09 47.09 11.04
N THR A 242 -22.41 47.12 11.18
CA THR A 242 -23.16 48.38 11.24
C THR A 242 -24.36 48.29 12.19
N ILE A 243 -24.08 48.70 13.43
CA ILE A 243 -24.86 49.55 14.36
C ILE A 243 -26.40 49.47 14.33
N GLU A 244 -26.95 49.08 15.49
CA GLU A 244 -28.35 49.14 15.89
C GLU A 244 -28.91 50.57 15.93
N GLN A 245 -30.16 50.75 15.45
CA GLN A 245 -31.06 51.77 15.98
C GLN A 245 -32.47 51.21 16.20
N GLU A 246 -32.88 51.24 17.46
CA GLU A 246 -34.22 51.09 18.02
C GLU A 246 -35.17 52.18 17.51
N THR A 247 -36.35 51.82 17.00
CA THR A 247 -37.60 52.57 17.23
C THR A 247 -38.81 51.63 17.16
N ALA A 248 -39.79 51.94 17.99
CA ALA A 248 -40.89 51.08 18.42
C ALA A 248 -42.19 51.29 17.63
N VAL A 249 -43.17 50.42 17.93
CA VAL A 249 -44.65 50.54 17.72
C VAL A 249 -45.07 50.40 16.22
N THR A 250 -46.15 49.77 15.77
CA THR A 250 -47.49 49.49 16.32
C THR A 250 -48.22 48.49 15.38
N ASP A 251 -49.04 47.64 15.98
CA ASP A 251 -50.35 47.12 15.54
C ASP A 251 -50.60 46.23 14.31
N GLU A 252 -51.64 45.43 14.57
CA GLU A 252 -52.35 44.37 13.86
C GLU A 252 -52.73 44.65 12.40
N GLU A 253 -52.83 43.59 11.58
CA GLU A 253 -54.14 43.15 11.09
C GLU A 253 -54.06 41.81 10.33
N THR A 254 -55.05 40.98 10.62
CA THR A 254 -55.41 39.73 9.93
C THR A 254 -56.35 40.03 8.75
N TYR A 255 -56.65 38.96 7.97
CA TYR A 255 -57.60 38.85 6.84
C TYR A 255 -57.00 39.21 5.45
N ASN A 256 -57.28 38.50 4.36
CA ASN A 256 -58.42 37.62 4.07
C ASN A 256 -58.13 36.64 2.92
N THR A 257 -58.84 35.51 2.97
CA THR A 257 -59.09 34.51 1.94
C THR A 257 -59.78 35.11 0.70
N GLN A 258 -59.49 34.59 -0.50
CA GLN A 258 -60.51 34.41 -1.54
C GLN A 258 -60.20 33.24 -2.48
N GLU A 259 -61.18 32.33 -2.55
CA GLU A 259 -61.33 31.24 -3.51
C GLU A 259 -61.68 31.72 -4.92
N ASN A 260 -61.31 30.91 -5.92
CA ASN A 260 -62.10 30.54 -7.12
C ASN A 260 -61.25 29.52 -7.91
N THR A 261 -61.52 28.22 -7.96
CA THR A 261 -62.65 27.44 -8.53
C THR A 261 -62.69 27.42 -10.07
N GLN A 262 -62.51 26.18 -10.59
CA GLN A 262 -62.93 25.61 -11.89
C GLN A 262 -62.14 26.03 -13.15
N THR A 263 -61.73 25.12 -14.07
CA THR A 263 -62.47 23.98 -14.63
C THR A 263 -61.55 22.95 -15.32
N GLU A 264 -62.06 21.71 -15.38
CA GLU A 264 -61.57 20.49 -16.05
C GLU A 264 -61.42 20.58 -17.58
N THR A 265 -60.58 19.71 -18.16
CA THR A 265 -60.90 18.64 -19.16
C THR A 265 -59.58 18.00 -19.67
N THR A 266 -59.28 16.71 -19.40
CA THR A 266 -59.51 15.48 -20.24
C THR A 266 -58.98 15.64 -21.68
N THR A 267 -58.23 14.73 -22.34
CA THR A 267 -58.16 13.26 -22.29
C THR A 267 -56.87 12.79 -22.98
N GLU A 268 -56.47 11.58 -22.59
CA GLU A 268 -55.55 10.60 -23.17
C GLU A 268 -55.55 10.46 -24.71
N GLU A 269 -54.36 10.22 -25.29
CA GLU A 269 -53.95 8.95 -25.94
C GLU A 269 -52.41 8.86 -25.96
#